data_AF-A0A0Q6BFF5-F1
#
_entry.id   AF-A0A0Q6BFF5-F1
#
_cell.length_a   1.000
_cell.length_b   1.000
_cell.length_c   1.000
_cell.angle_alpha   90.00
_cell.angle_beta   90.00
_cell.angle_gamma   90.00
#
_symmetry.space_group_name_H-M   'P 1'
#
loop_
_entity.id
_entity.type
_entity.pdbx_description
1 polymer ?
#
loop_
_entity_poly.entity_id
_entity_poly.type
_entity_poly.pdbx_seq_one_letter_code
_entity_poly.pdbx_strand_id
1 'polypeptide(L)'
;MNHLKLLRLISAIFVLGGLAGCATQPQQPVQIERISPEQLAALVPPAQSTLSLEEIASMSKKGKPDAEIIEAIKQSQSRYSLTASEVLSWHQKGISKGVLDYMQQANALAQQNAIADEINKREKARVEAETRLKRERDSARLRSMDPWFYGPGYYGGPWGYRPYWGGGMGWRYW
;
A
#
# COMPACT_ATOMS: atom_id res chain seq x y z
N MET A 1 15.93 -29.34 -58.49
CA MET A 1 15.51 -27.94 -58.23
C MET A 1 14.37 -27.78 -57.21
N ASN A 2 13.58 -28.83 -56.89
CA ASN A 2 12.42 -28.69 -56.00
C ASN A 2 12.76 -28.77 -54.49
N HIS A 3 13.80 -29.52 -54.11
CA HIS A 3 14.22 -29.63 -52.70
C HIS A 3 14.75 -28.31 -52.11
N LEU A 4 15.42 -27.47 -52.92
CA LEU A 4 15.92 -26.17 -52.47
C LEU A 4 14.78 -25.16 -52.23
N LYS A 5 13.67 -25.28 -52.98
CA LYS A 5 12.45 -24.47 -52.77
C LYS A 5 11.69 -24.93 -51.53
N LEU A 6 11.60 -26.24 -51.31
CA LEU A 6 10.97 -26.84 -50.14
C LEU A 6 11.69 -26.43 -48.83
N LEU A 7 13.03 -26.44 -48.84
CA LEU A 7 13.85 -26.09 -47.67
C LEU A 7 13.73 -24.60 -47.31
N ARG A 8 13.59 -23.72 -48.31
CA ARG A 8 13.32 -22.29 -48.11
C ARG A 8 11.93 -22.02 -47.55
N LEU A 9 10.92 -22.78 -47.98
CA LEU A 9 9.56 -22.68 -47.44
C LEU A 9 9.49 -23.10 -45.97
N ILE A 10 10.16 -24.19 -45.60
CA ILE A 10 10.20 -24.67 -44.20
C ILE A 10 10.90 -23.66 -43.29
N SER A 11 12.01 -23.08 -43.75
CA SER A 11 12.71 -22.00 -43.03
C SER A 11 11.84 -20.75 -42.82
N ALA A 12 11.10 -20.34 -43.85
CA ALA A 12 10.20 -19.18 -43.75
C ALA A 12 9.06 -19.43 -42.75
N ILE A 13 8.48 -20.64 -42.74
CA ILE A 13 7.42 -21.03 -41.81
C ILE A 13 7.93 -21.04 -40.36
N PHE A 14 9.16 -21.50 -40.13
CA PHE A 14 9.77 -21.50 -38.79
C PHE A 14 10.02 -20.07 -38.26
N VAL A 15 10.47 -19.16 -39.12
CA VAL A 15 10.67 -17.74 -38.78
C VAL A 15 9.34 -17.03 -38.50
N LEU A 16 8.30 -17.30 -39.30
CA LEU A 16 6.95 -16.77 -39.07
C LEU A 16 6.30 -17.33 -37.79
N GLY A 17 6.54 -18.61 -37.46
CA GLY A 17 6.06 -19.23 -36.23
C GLY A 17 6.71 -18.66 -34.96
N GLY A 18 8.01 -18.33 -35.01
CA GLY A 18 8.74 -17.76 -33.87
C GLY A 18 8.27 -16.34 -33.49
N LEU A 19 7.86 -15.53 -34.48
CA LEU A 19 7.40 -14.15 -34.23
C LEU A 19 5.98 -14.07 -33.65
N ALA A 20 5.15 -15.09 -33.87
CA ALA A 20 3.78 -15.13 -33.34
C ALA A 20 3.71 -15.45 -31.83
N GLY A 21 4.79 -16.00 -31.24
CA GLY A 21 4.84 -16.41 -29.83
C GLY A 21 5.15 -15.29 -28.82
N CYS A 22 5.64 -14.12 -29.26
CA CYS A 22 6.14 -13.07 -28.35
C CYS A 22 5.14 -11.93 -28.07
N ALA A 23 4.00 -11.85 -28.77
CA ALA A 23 3.12 -10.68 -28.69
C ALA A 23 1.87 -10.85 -27.82
N THR A 24 1.53 -12.08 -27.42
CA THR A 24 0.22 -12.37 -26.83
C THR A 24 0.36 -12.92 -25.42
N GLN A 25 0.74 -12.04 -24.49
CA GLN A 25 0.40 -12.28 -23.09
C GLN A 25 -0.90 -11.51 -22.80
N PRO A 26 -2.05 -12.18 -22.74
CA PRO A 26 -3.30 -11.51 -22.41
C PRO A 26 -3.15 -10.87 -21.03
N GLN A 27 -3.39 -9.56 -20.94
CA GLN A 27 -3.41 -8.86 -19.66
C GLN A 27 -4.47 -9.52 -18.79
N GLN A 28 -4.04 -10.26 -17.76
CA GLN A 28 -4.96 -10.85 -16.81
C GLN A 28 -5.78 -9.71 -16.17
N PRO A 29 -7.12 -9.88 -16.07
CA PRO A 29 -7.95 -8.87 -15.42
C PRO A 29 -7.43 -8.65 -14.00
N VAL A 30 -7.24 -7.39 -13.61
CA VAL A 30 -6.82 -7.01 -12.27
C VAL A 30 -7.91 -7.47 -11.30
N GLN A 31 -7.66 -8.58 -10.61
CA GLN A 31 -8.56 -9.09 -9.57
C GLN A 31 -8.42 -8.17 -8.36
N ILE A 32 -9.40 -7.29 -8.15
CA ILE A 32 -9.47 -6.44 -6.96
C ILE A 32 -9.96 -7.32 -5.82
N GLU A 33 -9.05 -7.70 -4.94
CA GLU A 33 -9.34 -8.47 -3.74
C GLU A 33 -10.13 -7.59 -2.76
N ARG A 34 -11.44 -7.78 -2.70
CA ARG A 34 -12.33 -7.05 -1.80
C ARG A 34 -12.24 -7.66 -0.42
N ILE A 35 -11.99 -6.83 0.58
CA ILE A 35 -12.06 -7.25 1.99
C ILE A 35 -13.50 -7.70 2.27
N SER A 36 -13.67 -8.91 2.79
CA SER A 36 -14.98 -9.38 3.23
C SER A 36 -15.40 -8.61 4.50
N PRO A 37 -16.71 -8.43 4.77
CA PRO A 37 -17.16 -7.71 5.96
C PRO A 37 -16.64 -8.32 7.28
N GLU A 38 -16.40 -9.64 7.30
CA GLU A 38 -15.83 -10.35 8.45
C GLU A 38 -14.36 -9.99 8.68
N GLN A 39 -13.57 -9.85 7.61
CA GLN A 39 -12.19 -9.39 7.70
C GLN A 39 -12.11 -7.93 8.17
N LEU A 40 -13.08 -7.10 7.79
CA LEU A 40 -13.17 -5.73 8.31
C LEU A 40 -13.50 -5.71 9.81
N ALA A 41 -14.42 -6.57 10.26
CA ALA A 41 -14.75 -6.69 11.68
C ALA A 41 -13.56 -7.18 12.51
N ALA A 42 -12.71 -8.06 11.97
CA ALA A 42 -11.49 -8.51 12.63
C ALA A 42 -10.41 -7.41 12.78
N LEU A 43 -10.46 -6.36 11.94
CA LEU A 43 -9.55 -5.22 12.05
C LEU A 43 -9.95 -4.25 13.16
N VAL A 44 -11.24 -4.24 13.53
CA VAL A 44 -11.74 -3.39 14.60
C VAL A 44 -11.36 -4.01 15.95
N PRO A 45 -10.58 -3.32 16.80
CA PRO A 45 -10.23 -3.85 18.10
C PRO A 45 -11.50 -4.03 18.96
N PRO A 46 -11.64 -5.18 19.65
CA PRO A 46 -12.80 -5.42 20.50
C PRO A 46 -12.85 -4.40 21.65
N ALA A 47 -14.06 -4.03 22.07
CA ALA A 47 -14.25 -3.23 23.27
C ALA A 47 -13.70 -4.02 24.48
N GLN A 48 -12.74 -3.42 25.20
CA GLN A 48 -12.15 -3.99 26.41
C GLN A 48 -12.42 -3.02 27.55
N SER A 49 -13.16 -3.47 28.57
CA SER A 49 -13.46 -2.67 29.77
C SER A 49 -12.72 -3.26 30.97
N THR A 50 -11.61 -2.65 31.35
CA THR A 50 -10.94 -2.93 32.63
C THR A 50 -11.68 -2.25 33.78
N LEU A 51 -12.32 -1.11 33.52
CA LEU A 51 -13.18 -0.38 34.45
C LEU A 51 -14.65 -0.62 34.08
N SER A 52 -15.48 -1.04 35.03
CA SER A 52 -16.88 -1.42 34.77
C SER A 52 -17.80 -0.20 34.67
N LEU A 53 -18.91 -0.32 33.93
CA LEU A 53 -19.89 0.76 33.80
C LEU A 53 -20.59 1.05 35.14
N GLU A 54 -20.73 0.03 35.98
CA GLU A 54 -21.25 0.14 37.35
C GLU A 54 -20.33 0.99 38.24
N GLU A 55 -19.01 0.81 38.13
CA GLU A 55 -18.04 1.64 38.85
C GLU A 55 -18.09 3.10 38.39
N ILE A 56 -18.26 3.35 37.09
CA ILE A 56 -18.43 4.70 36.55
C ILE A 56 -19.71 5.34 37.10
N ALA A 57 -20.81 4.59 37.11
CA ALA A 57 -22.06 5.05 37.70
C ALA A 57 -21.90 5.36 39.19
N SER A 58 -21.12 4.56 39.93
CA SER A 58 -20.78 4.81 41.34
C SER A 58 -19.94 6.09 41.50
N MET A 59 -18.93 6.31 40.65
CA MET A 59 -18.11 7.53 40.66
C MET A 59 -18.96 8.79 40.39
N SER A 60 -19.86 8.72 39.40
CA SER A 60 -20.78 9.80 39.07
C SER A 60 -21.74 10.10 40.22
N LYS A 61 -22.32 9.07 40.86
CA LYS A 61 -23.17 9.22 42.06
C LYS A 61 -22.44 9.79 43.27
N LYS A 62 -21.14 9.55 43.39
CA LYS A 62 -20.28 10.15 44.42
C LYS A 62 -19.95 11.63 44.15
N GLY A 63 -20.45 12.21 43.05
CA GLY A 63 -20.26 13.61 42.69
C GLY A 63 -18.88 13.92 42.10
N LYS A 64 -18.16 12.91 41.59
CA LYS A 64 -16.91 13.15 40.88
C LYS A 64 -17.17 13.95 39.59
N PRO A 65 -16.32 14.92 39.23
CA PRO A 65 -16.50 15.68 38.01
C PRO A 65 -16.26 14.81 36.77
N ASP A 66 -16.96 15.11 35.69
CA ASP A 66 -16.86 14.41 34.40
C ASP A 66 -15.41 14.26 33.91
N ALA A 67 -14.60 15.30 34.09
CA ALA A 67 -13.19 15.30 33.69
C ALA A 67 -12.37 14.21 34.40
N GLU A 68 -12.57 14.02 35.72
CA GLU A 68 -11.86 13.01 36.50
C GLU A 68 -12.30 11.59 36.13
N ILE A 69 -13.60 11.42 35.84
CA ILE A 69 -14.14 10.15 35.35
C ILE A 69 -13.55 9.82 33.96
N ILE A 70 -13.49 10.80 33.06
CA ILE A 70 -12.88 10.65 31.73
C ILE A 70 -11.40 10.31 31.83
N GLU A 71 -10.66 10.92 32.76
CA GLU A 71 -9.26 10.58 33.02
C GLU A 71 -9.09 9.15 33.52
N ALA A 72 -9.94 8.68 34.43
CA ALA A 72 -9.92 7.29 34.88
C ALA A 72 -10.20 6.29 33.73
N ILE A 73 -11.12 6.63 32.82
CA ILE A 73 -11.39 5.84 31.61
C ILE A 73 -10.14 5.80 30.71
N LYS A 74 -9.47 6.95 30.51
CA LYS A 74 -8.22 7.03 29.72
C LYS A 74 -7.10 6.20 30.33
N GLN A 75 -6.88 6.32 31.63
CA GLN A 75 -5.82 5.62 32.36
C GLN A 75 -6.01 4.10 32.34
N SER A 76 -7.25 3.65 32.50
CA SER A 76 -7.58 2.22 32.43
C SER A 76 -7.54 1.67 30.99
N GLN A 77 -7.43 2.52 29.98
CA GLN A 77 -7.53 2.18 28.55
C GLN A 77 -8.84 1.48 28.20
N SER A 78 -9.89 1.72 28.99
CA SER A 78 -11.19 1.09 28.81
C SER A 78 -11.92 1.63 27.57
N ARG A 79 -12.59 0.73 26.85
CA ARG A 79 -13.38 1.01 25.65
C ARG A 79 -14.73 0.34 25.79
N TYR A 80 -15.78 1.07 25.43
CA TYR A 80 -17.16 0.61 25.57
C TYR A 80 -17.87 0.67 24.23
N SER A 81 -18.48 -0.44 23.83
CA SER A 81 -19.42 -0.47 22.72
C SER A 81 -20.83 -0.39 23.29
N LEU A 82 -21.37 0.82 23.39
CA LEU A 82 -22.73 1.03 23.88
C LEU A 82 -23.67 1.32 22.71
N THR A 83 -24.79 0.62 22.67
CA THR A 83 -25.92 0.94 21.80
C THR A 83 -26.65 2.21 22.28
N ALA A 84 -27.43 2.84 21.40
CA ALA A 84 -28.21 4.03 21.76
C ALA A 84 -29.13 3.80 22.97
N SER A 85 -29.76 2.63 23.06
CA SER A 85 -30.61 2.22 24.18
C SER A 85 -29.82 2.10 25.48
N GLU A 86 -28.60 1.54 25.42
CA GLU A 86 -27.73 1.41 26.60
C GLU A 86 -27.26 2.78 27.10
N VAL A 87 -26.88 3.69 26.19
CA VAL A 87 -26.52 5.07 26.55
C VAL A 87 -27.63 5.75 27.35
N LEU A 88 -28.89 5.62 26.91
CA LEU A 88 -30.04 6.15 27.64
C LEU A 88 -30.21 5.49 29.00
N SER A 89 -30.06 4.17 29.08
CA SER A 89 -30.17 3.44 30.35
C SER A 89 -29.09 3.86 31.35
N TRP A 90 -27.87 4.10 30.88
CA TRP A 90 -26.74 4.52 31.71
C TRP A 90 -26.83 5.98 32.13
N HIS A 91 -27.37 6.83 31.27
CA HIS A 91 -27.73 8.18 31.62
C HIS A 91 -28.77 8.21 32.75
N GLN A 92 -29.83 7.40 32.65
CA GLN A 92 -30.84 7.25 33.72
C GLN A 92 -30.25 6.70 35.03
N LYS A 93 -29.23 5.85 34.95
CA LYS A 93 -28.49 5.33 36.12
C LYS A 93 -27.57 6.37 36.78
N GLY A 94 -27.44 7.57 36.19
CA GLY A 94 -26.74 8.70 36.77
C GLY A 94 -25.37 8.99 36.17
N ILE A 95 -24.98 8.37 35.05
CA ILE A 95 -23.77 8.78 34.31
C ILE A 95 -24.10 10.05 33.53
N SER A 96 -23.23 11.06 33.64
CA SER A 96 -23.42 12.33 32.94
C SER A 96 -23.31 12.17 31.41
N LYS A 97 -24.02 13.04 30.69
CA LYS A 97 -23.97 13.08 29.22
C LYS A 97 -22.53 13.26 28.69
N GLY A 98 -21.73 14.11 29.34
CA GLY A 98 -20.36 14.40 28.92
C GLY A 98 -19.47 13.16 28.91
N VAL A 99 -19.59 12.31 29.94
CA VAL A 99 -18.85 11.05 30.02
C VAL A 99 -19.31 10.06 28.95
N LEU A 100 -20.62 9.92 28.74
CA LEU A 100 -21.18 9.02 27.73
C LEU A 100 -20.81 9.44 26.29
N ASP A 101 -20.86 10.74 26.00
CA ASP A 101 -20.44 11.31 24.72
C ASP A 101 -18.95 11.02 24.47
N TYR A 102 -18.11 11.18 25.51
CA TYR A 102 -16.70 10.83 25.42
C TYR A 102 -16.48 9.35 25.10
N MET A 103 -17.20 8.43 25.76
CA MET A 103 -17.08 6.99 25.50
C MET A 103 -17.39 6.63 24.04
N GLN A 104 -18.45 7.23 23.48
CA GLN A 104 -18.85 7.03 22.09
C GLN A 104 -17.80 7.57 21.12
N GLN A 105 -17.34 8.80 21.34
CA GLN A 105 -16.32 9.43 20.51
C GLN A 105 -14.99 8.66 20.57
N ALA A 106 -14.58 8.22 21.75
CA ALA A 106 -13.34 7.46 21.93
C ALA A 106 -13.39 6.11 21.20
N ASN A 107 -14.53 5.41 21.22
CA ASN A 107 -14.69 4.17 20.48
C ASN A 107 -14.69 4.42 18.96
N ALA A 108 -15.47 5.39 18.48
CA ALA A 108 -15.49 5.75 17.06
C ALA A 108 -14.10 6.14 16.54
N LEU A 109 -13.33 6.93 17.32
CA LEU A 109 -11.96 7.30 16.99
C LEU A 109 -11.03 6.08 16.93
N ALA A 110 -11.16 5.14 17.88
CA ALA A 110 -10.37 3.92 17.89
C ALA A 110 -10.64 3.05 16.65
N GLN A 111 -11.91 2.95 16.22
CA GLN A 111 -12.29 2.24 15.00
C GLN A 111 -11.68 2.89 13.76
N GLN A 112 -11.76 4.23 13.66
CA GLN A 112 -11.18 4.99 12.55
C GLN A 112 -9.66 4.84 12.48
N ASN A 113 -8.98 4.92 13.63
CA ASN A 113 -7.53 4.76 13.69
C ASN A 113 -7.10 3.34 13.29
N ALA A 114 -7.81 2.30 13.72
CA ALA A 114 -7.52 0.93 13.33
C ALA A 114 -7.62 0.72 11.80
N ILE A 115 -8.62 1.34 11.16
CA ILE A 115 -8.77 1.32 9.71
C ILE A 115 -7.62 2.09 9.04
N ALA A 116 -7.28 3.28 9.56
CA ALA A 116 -6.19 4.09 9.03
C ALA A 116 -4.84 3.37 9.11
N ASP A 117 -4.57 2.68 10.22
CA ASP A 117 -3.35 1.90 10.42
C ASP A 117 -3.21 0.77 9.41
N GLU A 118 -4.30 0.05 9.13
CA GLU A 118 -4.30 -1.01 8.11
C GLU A 118 -4.10 -0.45 6.70
N ILE A 119 -4.71 0.69 6.37
CA ILE A 119 -4.50 1.38 5.09
C ILE A 119 -3.02 1.78 4.96
N ASN A 120 -2.45 2.41 5.99
CA ASN A 120 -1.05 2.83 5.98
C ASN A 120 -0.10 1.63 5.84
N LYS A 121 -0.41 0.52 6.52
CA LYS A 121 0.37 -0.72 6.42
C LYS A 121 0.35 -1.30 5.01
N ARG A 122 -0.82 -1.35 4.37
CA ARG A 122 -0.97 -1.84 2.99
C ARG A 122 -0.30 -0.92 1.98
N GLU A 123 -0.46 0.39 2.14
CA GLU A 123 0.18 1.38 1.29
C GLU A 123 1.70 1.25 1.36
N LYS A 124 2.25 1.14 2.58
CA LYS A 124 3.67 0.91 2.78
C LYS A 124 4.15 -0.37 2.09
N ALA A 125 3.43 -1.49 2.24
CA ALA A 125 3.76 -2.74 1.58
C ALA A 125 3.74 -2.61 0.04
N ARG A 126 2.77 -1.86 -0.52
CA ARG A 126 2.68 -1.59 -1.96
C ARG A 126 3.89 -0.78 -2.43
N VAL A 127 4.20 0.32 -1.76
CA VAL A 127 5.35 1.18 -2.10
C VAL A 127 6.67 0.40 -2.01
N GLU A 128 6.84 -0.45 -1.00
CA GLU A 128 8.02 -1.31 -0.87
C GLU A 128 8.12 -2.33 -2.02
N ALA A 129 7.01 -2.95 -2.42
CA ALA A 129 6.97 -3.86 -3.56
C ALA A 129 7.30 -3.14 -4.88
N GLU A 130 6.71 -1.97 -5.12
CA GLU A 130 6.96 -1.16 -6.32
C GLU A 130 8.42 -0.68 -6.38
N THR A 131 8.97 -0.20 -5.26
CA THR A 131 10.38 0.22 -5.20
C THR A 131 11.35 -0.94 -5.38
N ARG A 132 11.00 -2.16 -4.93
CA ARG A 132 11.79 -3.37 -5.19
C ARG A 132 11.76 -3.73 -6.68
N LEU A 133 10.57 -3.79 -7.29
CA LEU A 133 10.42 -4.09 -8.72
C LEU A 133 11.13 -3.04 -9.60
N LYS A 134 11.03 -1.76 -9.23
CA LYS A 134 11.74 -0.67 -9.92
C LYS A 134 13.26 -0.85 -9.82
N ARG A 135 13.79 -1.17 -8.64
CA ARG A 135 15.22 -1.46 -8.44
C ARG A 135 15.69 -2.65 -9.26
N GLU A 136 14.93 -3.75 -9.27
CA GLU A 136 15.23 -4.93 -10.09
C GLU A 136 15.28 -4.58 -11.57
N ARG A 137 14.25 -3.89 -12.08
CA ARG A 137 14.19 -3.39 -13.46
C ARG A 137 15.37 -2.48 -13.80
N ASP A 138 15.66 -1.50 -12.95
CA ASP A 138 16.75 -0.55 -13.19
C ASP A 138 18.12 -1.27 -13.15
N SER A 139 18.30 -2.25 -12.26
CA SER A 139 19.52 -3.08 -12.21
C SER A 139 19.69 -3.96 -13.44
N ALA A 140 18.60 -4.55 -13.96
CA ALA A 140 18.64 -5.36 -15.18
C ALA A 140 18.98 -4.49 -16.40
N ARG A 141 18.40 -3.29 -16.48
CA ARG A 141 18.73 -2.30 -17.52
C ARG A 141 20.21 -1.93 -17.47
N LEU A 142 20.73 -1.60 -16.28
CA LEU A 142 22.14 -1.23 -16.11
C LEU A 142 23.09 -2.40 -16.39
N ARG A 143 22.74 -3.65 -16.07
CA ARG A 143 23.55 -4.84 -16.46
C ARG A 143 23.64 -5.02 -17.97
N SER A 144 22.57 -4.71 -18.71
CA SER A 144 22.55 -4.83 -20.17
C SER A 144 23.26 -3.68 -20.90
N MET A 145 23.48 -2.55 -20.22
CA MET A 145 24.25 -1.42 -20.73
C MET A 145 25.72 -1.61 -20.38
N ASP A 146 26.57 -1.81 -21.39
CA ASP A 146 28.02 -1.85 -21.21
C ASP A 146 28.49 -0.51 -20.59
N PRO A 147 29.17 -0.53 -19.43
CA PRO A 147 29.70 0.68 -18.79
C PRO A 147 30.55 1.56 -19.72
N TRP A 148 31.13 0.98 -20.79
CA TRP A 148 31.93 1.71 -21.78
C TRP A 148 31.15 2.63 -22.71
N PHE A 149 29.83 2.46 -22.87
CA PHE A 149 29.05 3.18 -23.88
C PHE A 149 28.18 4.33 -23.35
N TYR A 150 27.86 4.34 -22.04
CA TYR A 150 26.87 5.27 -21.44
C TYR A 150 27.27 5.82 -20.06
N GLY A 151 28.57 5.88 -19.75
CA GLY A 151 29.07 6.54 -18.54
C GLY A 151 29.05 8.07 -18.61
N PRO A 152 28.92 8.79 -17.48
CA PRO A 152 28.97 10.26 -17.44
C PRO A 152 30.29 10.77 -18.02
N GLY A 153 30.23 11.39 -19.20
CA GLY A 153 31.22 12.34 -19.68
C GLY A 153 32.69 11.95 -19.50
N TYR A 154 33.12 10.83 -20.09
CA TYR A 154 34.52 10.66 -20.49
C TYR A 154 34.62 10.71 -22.00
N TYR A 155 34.29 11.87 -22.57
CA TYR A 155 34.94 12.31 -23.80
C TYR A 155 36.42 12.58 -23.45
N GLY A 156 37.22 11.50 -23.35
CA GLY A 156 38.67 11.57 -23.11
C GLY A 156 39.14 10.89 -21.83
N GLY A 157 39.23 9.56 -21.82
CA GLY A 157 40.11 8.85 -20.87
C GLY A 157 41.60 9.14 -21.17
N PRO A 158 42.53 8.88 -20.23
CA PRO A 158 43.93 9.33 -20.29
C PRO A 158 44.79 8.83 -21.45
N TRP A 159 44.29 7.88 -22.24
CA TRP A 159 44.92 7.39 -23.46
C TRP A 159 43.92 7.54 -24.60
N GLY A 160 43.81 8.77 -25.09
CA GLY A 160 42.95 9.11 -26.21
C GLY A 160 43.37 8.38 -27.48
N TYR A 161 42.61 7.37 -27.88
CA TYR A 161 42.59 6.93 -29.26
C TYR A 161 41.17 6.50 -29.66
N ARG A 162 40.44 7.45 -30.24
CA ARG A 162 39.22 7.16 -31.01
C ARG A 162 39.66 6.90 -32.45
N PRO A 163 39.38 5.72 -33.04
CA PRO A 163 39.52 5.54 -34.48
C PRO A 163 38.55 6.51 -35.16
N TYR A 164 39.10 7.35 -36.02
CA TYR A 164 38.40 8.29 -36.87
C TYR A 164 37.43 7.52 -37.81
N TRP A 165 36.19 7.32 -37.37
CA TRP A 165 35.08 6.94 -38.24
C TRP A 165 33.94 7.93 -38.00
N GLY A 166 33.99 9.03 -38.75
CA GLY A 166 33.00 10.09 -38.66
C GLY A 166 33.41 11.40 -39.33
N GLY A 167 34.20 11.35 -40.40
CA GLY A 167 34.19 12.43 -41.37
C GLY A 167 32.93 12.29 -42.23
N GLY A 168 31.97 13.21 -42.11
CA GLY A 168 30.84 13.25 -43.03
C GLY A 168 29.56 13.91 -42.53
N MET A 169 29.46 15.21 -42.81
CA MET A 169 28.25 15.92 -43.29
C MET A 169 27.00 16.09 -42.41
N GLY A 170 26.68 17.37 -42.18
CA GLY A 170 25.32 17.96 -42.27
C GLY A 170 24.43 17.69 -41.05
N TRP A 171 23.67 18.62 -40.48
CA TRP A 171 22.92 19.71 -41.06
C TRP A 171 22.72 20.74 -39.94
N ARG A 172 23.24 21.96 -40.12
CA ARG A 172 23.04 23.10 -39.22
C ARG A 172 22.10 24.07 -39.93
N TYR A 173 20.87 24.16 -39.45
CA TYR A 173 19.90 25.15 -39.92
C TYR A 173 19.32 25.83 -38.69
N TRP A 174 19.64 27.13 -38.63
CA TRP A 174 18.92 28.28 -38.09
C TRP A 174 17.74 28.02 -37.17
#